data_AF-A0A6N2U7H8-F1
#
_entry.id   AF-A0A6N2U7H8-F1
#
_cell.length_a   1.000
_cell.length_b   1.000
_cell.length_c   1.000
_cell.angle_alpha   90.00
_cell.angle_beta   90.00
_cell.angle_gamma   90.00
#
_symmetry.space_group_name_H-M   'P 1'
#
loop_
_entity.id
_entity.type
_entity.pdbx_description
1 polymer ?
#
loop_
_entity_poly.entity_id
_entity_poly.type
_entity_poly.pdbx_seq_one_letter_code
_entity_poly.pdbx_strand_id
1 'polypeptide(L)'
;MIRLISTRFEVPMARLMEMPDNGFCQSCAMPFYRPEDHGTEPDGTRNGDYCNYCYEDGVFLQDYANSDELVAACAPMMAESCHISVEQAEDCMSALLPNLKRWRRQDEIDAVAEGK
;
A
#
# COMPACT_ATOMS: atom_id res chain seq x y z
N MET A 1 3.92 -12.49 -16.65
CA MET A 1 4.58 -13.83 -16.58
C MET A 1 4.49 -14.48 -15.18
N ILE A 2 4.49 -13.72 -14.07
CA ILE A 2 4.42 -14.25 -12.69
C ILE A 2 3.18 -15.13 -12.43
N ARG A 3 2.01 -14.82 -13.02
CA ARG A 3 0.80 -15.67 -12.87
C ARG A 3 1.03 -17.11 -13.36
N LEU A 4 1.71 -17.29 -14.50
CA LEU A 4 1.97 -18.61 -15.05
C LEU A 4 2.96 -19.41 -14.19
N ILE A 5 3.98 -18.75 -13.63
CA ILE A 5 4.95 -19.37 -12.72
C ILE A 5 4.24 -19.78 -11.41
N SER A 6 3.40 -18.90 -10.87
CA SER A 6 2.63 -19.19 -9.64
C SER A 6 1.72 -20.41 -9.83
N THR A 7 0.94 -20.44 -10.92
CA THR A 7 0.05 -21.59 -11.22
C THR A 7 0.85 -22.86 -11.53
N ARG A 8 1.99 -22.75 -12.21
CA ARG A 8 2.76 -23.93 -12.65
C ARG A 8 3.53 -24.60 -11.51
N PHE A 9 4.00 -23.83 -10.55
CA PHE A 9 4.81 -24.33 -9.43
C PHE A 9 4.07 -24.33 -8.09
N GLU A 10 2.77 -23.97 -8.09
CA GLU A 10 1.94 -23.84 -6.89
C GLU A 10 2.58 -22.93 -5.82
N VAL A 11 3.44 -22.01 -6.25
CA VAL A 11 4.08 -21.03 -5.37
C VAL A 11 3.21 -19.78 -5.34
N PRO A 12 2.76 -19.31 -4.16
CA PRO A 12 1.99 -18.07 -4.06
C PRO A 12 2.74 -16.90 -4.69
N MET A 13 2.02 -16.05 -5.44
CA MET A 13 2.61 -14.88 -6.11
C MET A 13 3.39 -13.98 -5.13
N ALA A 14 2.93 -13.87 -3.88
CA ALA A 14 3.61 -13.11 -2.83
C ALA A 14 5.03 -13.62 -2.54
N ARG A 15 5.24 -14.95 -2.50
CA ARG A 15 6.57 -15.55 -2.31
C ARG A 15 7.48 -15.36 -3.53
N LEU A 16 6.92 -15.37 -4.73
CA LEU A 16 7.68 -15.10 -5.97
C LEU A 16 8.13 -13.64 -6.08
N MET A 17 7.37 -12.73 -5.47
CA MET A 17 7.68 -11.30 -5.43
C MET A 17 8.41 -10.89 -4.13
N GLU A 18 8.87 -11.86 -3.33
CA GLU A 18 9.57 -11.64 -2.05
C GLU A 18 8.82 -10.66 -1.12
N MET A 19 7.48 -10.63 -1.19
CA MET A 19 6.66 -9.73 -0.38
C MET A 19 6.67 -10.19 1.09
N PRO A 20 6.85 -9.28 2.05
CA PRO A 20 6.87 -9.64 3.46
C PRO A 20 5.48 -10.11 3.94
N ASP A 21 5.48 -11.14 4.80
CA ASP A 21 4.26 -11.73 5.37
C ASP A 21 3.52 -10.78 6.33
N ASN A 22 4.18 -9.72 6.78
CA ASN A 22 3.65 -8.75 7.74
C ASN A 22 2.62 -7.78 7.14
N GLY A 23 2.33 -7.88 5.83
CA GLY A 23 1.35 -7.05 5.14
C GLY A 23 1.91 -5.72 4.66
N PHE A 24 1.00 -4.79 4.37
CA PHE A 24 1.32 -3.48 3.79
C PHE A 24 0.42 -2.38 4.37
N CYS A 25 0.97 -1.17 4.40
CA CYS A 25 0.28 0.03 4.86
C CYS A 25 -0.96 0.32 4.02
N GLN A 26 -2.11 0.43 4.68
CA GLN A 26 -3.42 0.73 4.10
C GLN A 26 -3.62 2.22 3.76
N SER A 27 -2.54 3.00 3.72
CA SER A 27 -2.49 4.38 3.25
C SER A 27 -1.54 4.54 2.07
N CYS A 28 -0.31 4.01 2.14
CA CYS A 28 0.70 4.23 1.08
C CYS A 28 1.13 2.95 0.35
N ALA A 29 0.50 1.79 0.62
CA ALA A 29 0.89 0.48 0.10
C ALA A 29 2.34 0.04 0.43
N MET A 30 3.04 0.75 1.31
CA MET A 30 4.39 0.39 1.71
C MET A 30 4.37 -0.92 2.51
N PRO A 31 5.15 -1.94 2.11
CA PRO A 31 5.24 -3.20 2.84
C PRO A 31 5.89 -3.01 4.21
N PHE A 32 5.44 -3.78 5.19
CA PHE A 32 6.05 -3.80 6.53
C PHE A 32 7.19 -4.81 6.56
N TYR A 33 8.43 -4.34 6.73
CA TYR A 33 9.58 -5.23 6.86
C TYR A 33 9.90 -5.53 8.32
N ARG A 34 9.62 -4.57 9.21
CA ARG A 34 9.89 -4.66 10.64
C ARG A 34 8.72 -4.17 11.49
N PRO A 35 8.58 -4.65 12.74
CA PRO A 35 7.54 -4.15 13.65
C PRO A 35 7.58 -2.63 13.90
N GLU A 36 8.75 -2.01 13.77
CA GLU A 36 8.92 -0.57 13.96
C GLU A 36 8.39 0.28 12.80
N ASP A 37 8.15 -0.35 11.64
CA ASP A 37 7.57 0.31 10.46
C ASP A 37 6.10 0.66 10.70
N HIS A 38 5.46 0.02 11.68
CA HIS A 38 4.09 0.29 12.07
C HIS A 38 3.96 1.62 12.81
N GLY A 39 2.90 2.38 12.48
CA GLY A 39 2.52 3.60 13.17
C GLY A 39 2.10 3.36 14.61
N THR A 40 1.75 4.42 15.32
CA THR A 40 1.37 4.36 16.74
C THR A 40 -0.03 4.90 16.98
N GLU A 41 -0.74 4.23 17.87
CA GLU A 41 -1.98 4.71 18.49
C GLU A 41 -1.67 5.73 19.61
N PRO A 42 -2.65 6.54 20.07
CA PRO A 42 -2.46 7.49 21.17
C PRO A 42 -2.02 6.86 22.50
N ASP A 43 -2.26 5.56 22.68
CA ASP A 43 -1.82 4.80 23.86
C ASP A 43 -0.39 4.25 23.72
N GLY A 44 0.28 4.52 22.60
CA GLY A 44 1.62 4.05 22.27
C GLY A 44 1.67 2.63 21.70
N THR A 45 0.53 1.96 21.50
CA THR A 45 0.49 0.65 20.83
C THR A 45 0.73 0.79 19.32
N ARG A 46 1.17 -0.28 18.67
CA ARG A 46 1.47 -0.27 17.22
C ARG A 46 0.21 -0.50 16.41
N ASN A 47 0.00 0.33 15.39
CA ASN A 47 -1.11 0.20 14.45
C ASN A 47 -0.82 -0.91 13.42
N GLY A 48 -1.73 -1.87 13.28
CA GLY A 48 -1.57 -3.00 12.36
C GLY A 48 -1.79 -2.68 10.88
N ASP A 49 -2.41 -1.53 10.58
CA ASP A 49 -2.85 -1.15 9.23
C ASP A 49 -2.00 -0.02 8.61
N TYR A 50 -1.37 0.85 9.42
CA TYR A 50 -0.68 2.04 8.94
C TYR A 50 0.80 2.08 9.35
N CYS A 51 1.65 2.63 8.48
CA CYS A 51 3.07 2.80 8.79
C CYS A 51 3.37 4.10 9.55
N ASN A 52 4.52 4.15 10.19
CA ASN A 52 5.01 5.30 10.97
C ASN A 52 5.15 6.60 10.14
N TYR A 53 5.34 6.50 8.83
CA TYR A 53 5.39 7.66 7.93
C TYR A 53 4.01 8.23 7.59
N CYS A 54 2.96 7.40 7.71
CA CYS A 54 1.59 7.81 7.42
C CYS A 54 0.82 8.19 8.69
N TYR A 55 1.10 7.52 9.81
CA TYR A 55 0.27 7.56 11.01
C TYR A 55 1.12 7.49 12.28
N GLU A 56 0.93 8.45 13.17
CA GLU A 56 1.62 8.54 14.45
C GLU A 56 0.71 9.18 15.51
N ASP A 57 0.75 8.65 16.74
CA ASP A 57 0.00 9.16 17.89
C ASP A 57 -1.51 9.34 17.63
N GLY A 58 -2.09 8.42 16.84
CA GLY A 58 -3.50 8.47 16.50
C GLY A 58 -3.88 9.36 15.32
N VAL A 59 -2.91 10.04 14.70
CA VAL A 59 -3.16 11.08 13.67
C VAL A 59 -2.40 10.76 12.39
N PHE A 60 -3.02 11.04 11.24
CA PHE A 60 -2.32 10.99 9.97
C PHE A 60 -1.38 12.19 9.84
N LEU A 61 -0.09 11.91 9.63
CA LEU A 61 0.93 12.95 9.50
C LEU A 61 0.79 13.77 8.21
N GLN A 62 0.06 13.23 7.23
CA GLN A 62 -0.12 13.84 5.92
C GLN A 62 -1.59 14.24 5.72
N ASP A 63 -1.83 15.53 5.51
CA ASP A 63 -3.16 16.11 5.28
C ASP A 63 -3.57 16.08 3.80
N TYR A 64 -3.38 14.92 3.15
CA TYR A 64 -3.82 14.72 1.77
C TYR A 64 -5.33 14.52 1.72
N ALA A 65 -6.02 15.31 0.91
CA ALA A 65 -7.47 15.25 0.75
C ALA A 65 -7.92 14.04 -0.10
N ASN A 66 -7.03 13.53 -0.95
CA ASN A 66 -7.29 12.44 -1.89
C ASN A 66 -6.03 11.63 -2.20
N SER A 67 -6.19 10.48 -2.88
CA SER A 67 -5.08 9.62 -3.27
C SER A 67 -4.13 10.27 -4.28
N ASP A 68 -4.62 11.15 -5.15
CA ASP A 68 -3.82 11.75 -6.23
C ASP A 68 -2.75 12.69 -5.67
N GLU A 69 -3.05 13.40 -4.58
CA GLU A 69 -2.07 14.21 -3.84
C GLU A 69 -0.95 13.34 -3.25
N LEU A 70 -1.29 12.15 -2.71
CA LEU A 70 -0.29 11.19 -2.25
C LEU A 70 0.57 10.68 -3.42
N VAL A 71 -0.04 10.37 -4.58
CA VAL A 71 0.68 9.96 -5.79
C VAL A 71 1.71 11.02 -6.17
N ALA A 72 1.29 12.28 -6.31
CA ALA A 72 2.18 13.36 -6.73
C ALA A 72 3.35 13.57 -5.76
N ALA A 73 3.12 13.41 -4.46
CA ALA A 73 4.14 13.57 -3.43
C ALA A 73 5.12 12.38 -3.36
N CYS A 74 4.62 11.15 -3.53
CA CYS A 74 5.39 9.93 -3.28
C CYS A 74 5.95 9.25 -4.54
N ALA A 75 5.39 9.52 -5.73
CA ALA A 75 5.83 8.90 -6.98
C ALA A 75 7.32 9.14 -7.30
N PRO A 76 7.91 10.33 -7.07
CA PRO A 76 9.34 10.54 -7.29
C PRO A 76 10.22 9.65 -6.40
N MET A 77 9.83 9.49 -5.13
CA MET A 77 10.55 8.65 -4.17
C MET A 77 10.45 7.16 -4.54
N MET A 78 9.27 6.72 -4.99
CA MET A 78 9.06 5.37 -5.49
C MET A 78 9.86 5.11 -6.77
N ALA A 79 9.88 6.06 -7.70
CA ALA A 79 10.64 5.97 -8.93
C ALA A 79 12.15 5.78 -8.68
N GLU A 80 12.71 6.56 -7.75
CA GLU A 80 14.11 6.42 -7.33
C GLU A 80 14.37 5.06 -6.68
N SER A 81 13.51 4.63 -5.75
CA SER A 81 13.68 3.39 -4.98
C SER A 81 13.52 2.12 -5.83
N CYS A 82 12.58 2.14 -6.78
CA CYS A 82 12.29 1.01 -7.67
C CYS A 82 13.05 1.06 -8.99
N HIS A 83 13.85 2.12 -9.23
CA HIS A 83 14.56 2.36 -10.48
C HIS A 83 13.65 2.36 -11.73
N ILE A 84 12.47 2.98 -11.61
CA ILE A 84 11.48 3.15 -12.68
C ILE A 84 11.30 4.63 -13.02
N SER A 85 10.58 4.96 -14.09
CA SER A 85 10.23 6.37 -14.36
C SER A 85 9.19 6.88 -13.37
N VAL A 86 9.15 8.21 -13.17
CA VAL A 86 8.12 8.86 -12.33
C VAL A 86 6.72 8.54 -12.86
N GLU A 87 6.51 8.62 -14.18
CA GLU A 87 5.25 8.25 -14.83
C GLU A 87 4.83 6.81 -14.51
N GLN A 88 5.76 5.84 -14.54
CA GLN A 88 5.47 4.45 -14.18
C GLN A 88 5.12 4.30 -12.70
N ALA A 89 5.76 5.06 -11.81
CA ALA A 89 5.41 5.09 -10.40
C ALA A 89 4.03 5.70 -10.18
N GLU A 90 3.69 6.80 -10.87
CA GLU A 90 2.38 7.45 -10.82
C GLU A 90 1.28 6.48 -11.27
N ASP A 91 1.46 5.78 -12.38
CA ASP A 91 0.52 4.77 -12.88
C ASP A 91 0.31 3.62 -11.87
N CYS A 92 1.40 3.13 -11.28
CA CYS A 92 1.33 2.05 -10.29
C CYS A 92 0.57 2.50 -9.04
N MET A 93 0.91 3.68 -8.50
CA MET A 93 0.26 4.21 -7.29
C MET A 93 -1.20 4.53 -7.55
N SER A 94 -1.54 5.14 -8.69
CA SER A 94 -2.92 5.48 -9.05
C SER A 94 -3.82 4.25 -9.21
N ALA A 95 -3.25 3.11 -9.64
CA ALA A 95 -3.99 1.84 -9.68
C ALA A 95 -4.16 1.18 -8.31
N LEU A 96 -3.18 1.34 -7.41
CA LEU A 96 -3.14 0.65 -6.11
C LEU A 96 -3.87 1.39 -4.99
N LEU A 97 -3.63 2.70 -4.86
CA LEU A 97 -4.09 3.49 -3.71
C LEU A 97 -5.61 3.50 -3.52
N PRO A 98 -6.46 3.59 -4.57
CA PRO A 98 -7.92 3.59 -4.39
C PRO A 98 -8.46 2.34 -3.70
N ASN A 99 -7.74 1.22 -3.75
CA ASN A 99 -8.17 -0.04 -3.14
C ASN A 99 -7.87 -0.13 -1.64
N LEU A 100 -7.09 0.80 -1.08
CA LEU A 100 -6.64 0.79 0.32
C LEU A 100 -7.66 1.43 1.29
N LYS A 101 -7.67 0.99 2.56
CA LYS A 101 -8.68 1.43 3.56
C LYS A 101 -8.79 2.95 3.69
N ARG A 102 -7.69 3.70 3.60
CA ARG A 102 -7.71 5.18 3.73
C ARG A 102 -8.43 5.87 2.58
N TRP A 103 -8.31 5.34 1.36
CA TRP A 103 -8.74 6.01 0.13
C TRP A 103 -9.98 5.41 -0.50
N ARG A 104 -10.31 4.16 -0.13
CA ARG A 104 -11.44 3.43 -0.66
C ARG A 104 -12.72 4.23 -0.44
N ARG A 105 -13.38 4.61 -1.53
CA ARG A 105 -14.75 5.14 -1.48
C ARG A 105 -15.69 3.97 -1.19
N GLN A 106 -16.63 4.16 -0.26
CA GLN A 106 -17.55 3.11 0.22
C GLN A 106 -18.36 2.45 -0.92
N ASP A 107 -18.49 3.12 -2.07
CA ASP A 107 -19.30 2.70 -3.22
C ASP A 107 -18.72 1.53 -4.04
N GLU A 108 -17.43 1.20 -3.92
CA GLU A 108 -16.79 0.08 -4.65
C GLU A 108 -16.84 -1.26 -3.89
N ILE A 109 -17.31 -1.26 -2.64
CA ILE A 109 -17.40 -2.45 -1.79
C ILE A 109 -18.42 -3.46 -2.33
N ASP A 110 -19.50 -2.98 -2.94
CA ASP A 110 -20.56 -3.83 -3.49
C ASP A 110 -20.15 -4.47 -4.84
N ALA A 111 -19.30 -3.81 -5.63
CA ALA A 111 -18.87 -4.32 -6.93
C ALA A 111 -17.83 -5.46 -6.84
N VAL A 112 -16.94 -5.42 -5.83
CA VAL A 112 -15.94 -6.49 -5.62
C VAL A 112 -16.54 -7.68 -4.85
N ALA A 113 -17.54 -7.46 -3.99
CA ALA A 113 -18.24 -8.54 -3.29
C ALA A 113 -19.18 -9.35 -4.21
N GLU A 114 -19.71 -8.75 -5.28
CA GLU A 114 -20.57 -9.43 -6.26
C GLU A 114 -19.83 -9.94 -7.52
N GLY A 115 -18.49 -9.92 -7.51
CA GLY A 115 -17.64 -10.42 -8.60
C GLY A 115 -17.55 -11.95 -8.66
N LYS A 116 -18.60 -12.55 -9.22
CA LYS A 116 -18.75 -13.94 -9.68
C LYS A 116 -17.58 -14.47 -10.52
#